data_AF-A0A9C6XRT4-F1
#
_entry.id   AF-A0A9C6XRT4-F1
#
_cell.length_a   1.000
_cell.length_b   1.000
_cell.length_c   1.000
_cell.angle_alpha   90.00
_cell.angle_beta   90.00
_cell.angle_gamma   90.00
#
_symmetry.space_group_name_H-M   'P 1'
#
loop_
_entity.id
_entity.type
_entity.pdbx_description
1 polymer ?
#
loop_
_entity_poly.entity_id
_entity_poly.type
_entity_poly.pdbx_seq_one_letter_code
_entity_poly.pdbx_strand_id
1 'polypeptide(L)'
;MTGKVTGIDKFDALFFGMHRKLTDATDPLSRVLMERVFEAIVDAGINPMHIRGTRTAVFMASALSESENIFIQTTAENGFGIMGHNRSMMANRVSFFFDFKGPSYALDTGFCSGLSALELGKRAIDSGEVDYALVGTATLSFHPEVTQHFHDLHMVCEDGVTKPFHKDGE
;
A
#
# COMPACT_ATOMS: atom_id res chain seq x y z
N MET A 1 -2.22 -23.42 -1.98
CA MET A 1 -2.97 -22.42 -2.78
C MET A 1 -2.60 -21.02 -2.28
N THR A 2 -2.49 -19.98 -3.12
CA THR A 2 -2.21 -18.60 -2.65
C THR A 2 -3.44 -17.71 -2.73
N GLY A 3 -3.55 -16.73 -1.83
CA GLY A 3 -4.58 -15.69 -1.90
C GLY A 3 -4.34 -14.77 -3.10
N LYS A 4 -5.39 -14.49 -3.88
CA LYS A 4 -5.29 -13.65 -5.08
C LYS A 4 -6.27 -12.48 -5.00
N VAL A 5 -5.82 -11.32 -5.48
CA VAL A 5 -6.65 -10.13 -5.64
C VAL A 5 -7.06 -10.00 -7.10
N THR A 6 -8.35 -9.77 -7.36
CA THR A 6 -8.88 -9.56 -8.70
C THR A 6 -8.90 -8.07 -9.07
N GLY A 7 -8.77 -7.74 -10.34
CA GLY A 7 -8.97 -6.38 -10.84
C GLY A 7 -7.80 -5.42 -10.59
N ILE A 8 -6.61 -5.92 -10.30
CA ILE A 8 -5.38 -5.11 -10.12
C ILE A 8 -4.98 -4.34 -11.39
N ASP A 9 -5.53 -4.71 -12.54
CA ASP A 9 -5.38 -4.02 -13.82
C ASP A 9 -6.25 -2.76 -13.94
N LYS A 10 -7.33 -2.66 -13.15
CA LYS A 10 -8.31 -1.57 -13.19
C LYS A 10 -7.87 -0.37 -12.34
N PHE A 11 -8.29 0.83 -12.76
CA PHE A 11 -8.12 2.07 -12.00
C PHE A 11 -8.93 3.23 -12.61
N ASP A 12 -9.65 4.00 -11.79
CA ASP A 12 -10.32 5.23 -12.26
C ASP A 12 -9.35 6.43 -12.35
N ALA A 13 -8.52 6.44 -13.39
CA ALA A 13 -7.51 7.47 -13.59
C ALA A 13 -8.09 8.90 -13.73
N LEU A 14 -9.32 9.03 -14.26
CA LEU A 14 -9.95 10.32 -14.45
C LEU A 14 -10.39 10.92 -13.12
N PHE A 15 -11.00 10.11 -12.25
CA PHE A 15 -11.35 10.52 -10.90
C PHE A 15 -10.11 11.00 -10.11
N PHE A 16 -8.99 10.26 -10.22
CA PHE A 16 -7.75 10.60 -9.54
C PHE A 16 -6.88 11.67 -10.25
N GLY A 17 -7.35 12.22 -11.37
CA GLY A 17 -6.63 13.25 -12.13
C GLY A 17 -5.26 12.79 -12.66
N MET A 18 -5.08 11.48 -12.87
CA MET A 18 -3.81 10.91 -13.30
C MET A 18 -3.70 10.82 -14.83
N HIS A 19 -2.69 11.46 -15.39
CA HIS A 19 -2.40 11.37 -16.82
C HIS A 19 -2.10 9.92 -17.25
N ARG A 20 -2.53 9.53 -18.46
CA ARG A 20 -2.41 8.15 -18.98
C ARG A 20 -1.00 7.57 -18.85
N LYS A 21 0.02 8.30 -19.31
CA LYS A 21 1.43 7.84 -19.23
C LYS A 21 1.89 7.57 -17.78
N LEU A 22 1.42 8.36 -16.82
CA LEU A 22 1.76 8.14 -15.42
C LEU A 22 0.99 6.93 -14.88
N THR A 23 -0.30 6.81 -15.21
CA THR A 23 -1.15 5.68 -14.81
C THR A 23 -0.59 4.35 -15.29
N ASP A 24 -0.20 4.26 -16.57
CA ASP A 24 0.36 3.05 -17.17
C ASP A 24 1.71 2.67 -16.52
N ALA A 25 2.44 3.66 -16.02
CA ALA A 25 3.72 3.48 -15.32
C ALA A 25 3.57 3.38 -13.78
N THR A 26 2.35 3.39 -13.23
CA THR A 26 2.12 3.33 -11.78
C THR A 26 1.86 1.90 -11.33
N ASP A 27 2.56 1.50 -10.28
CA ASP A 27 2.38 0.22 -9.59
C ASP A 27 0.88 -0.07 -9.36
N PRO A 28 0.36 -1.23 -9.83
CA PRO A 28 -0.99 -1.70 -9.52
C PRO A 28 -1.35 -1.58 -8.04
N LEU A 29 -0.42 -1.85 -7.12
CA LEU A 29 -0.66 -1.74 -5.68
C LEU A 29 -1.00 -0.30 -5.28
N SER A 30 -0.23 0.68 -5.78
CA SER A 30 -0.50 2.10 -5.52
C SER A 30 -1.85 2.54 -6.10
N ARG A 31 -2.23 2.05 -7.29
CA ARG A 31 -3.54 2.35 -7.91
C ARG A 31 -4.71 1.80 -7.08
N VAL A 32 -4.63 0.54 -6.66
CA VAL A 32 -5.65 -0.09 -5.81
C VAL A 32 -5.74 0.63 -4.46
N LEU A 33 -4.59 0.98 -3.87
CA LEU A 33 -4.54 1.68 -2.58
C LEU A 33 -5.27 3.03 -2.63
N MET A 34 -5.11 3.79 -3.71
CA MET A 34 -5.80 5.08 -3.91
C MET A 34 -7.33 4.93 -3.86
N GLU A 35 -7.88 3.90 -4.51
CA GLU A 35 -9.32 3.60 -4.48
C GLU A 35 -9.78 3.15 -3.10
N ARG A 36 -9.03 2.24 -2.45
CA ARG A 36 -9.36 1.76 -1.10
C ARG A 36 -9.32 2.87 -0.06
N VAL A 37 -8.43 3.85 -0.21
CA VAL A 37 -8.40 5.04 0.64
C VAL A 37 -9.67 5.87 0.47
N PHE A 38 -10.08 6.15 -0.76
CA PHE A 38 -11.32 6.91 -1.00
C PHE A 38 -12.51 6.20 -0.35
N GLU A 39 -12.63 4.90 -0.57
CA GLU A 39 -13.69 4.07 0.01
C GLU A 39 -13.65 4.09 1.53
N ALA A 40 -12.48 3.96 2.16
CA ALA A 40 -12.34 3.99 3.62
C ALA A 40 -12.77 5.33 4.23
N ILE A 41 -12.48 6.46 3.55
CA ILE A 41 -12.91 7.78 4.02
C ILE A 41 -14.44 7.91 3.97
N VAL A 42 -15.05 7.46 2.87
CA VAL A 42 -16.51 7.54 2.70
C VAL A 42 -17.23 6.54 3.60
N ASP A 43 -16.67 5.34 3.81
CA ASP A 43 -17.18 4.32 4.72
C ASP A 43 -17.21 4.83 6.17
N ALA A 44 -16.23 5.65 6.56
CA ALA A 44 -16.22 6.36 7.85
C ALA A 44 -17.27 7.48 7.95
N GLY A 45 -18.09 7.71 6.90
CA GLY A 45 -19.08 8.78 6.85
C GLY A 45 -18.50 10.18 6.66
N ILE A 46 -17.22 10.27 6.26
CA ILE A 46 -16.51 11.53 6.07
C ILE A 46 -16.56 11.92 4.58
N ASN A 47 -16.91 13.17 4.29
CA ASN A 47 -16.72 13.72 2.95
C ASN A 47 -15.22 14.02 2.76
N PRO A 48 -14.52 13.42 1.78
CA PRO A 48 -13.09 13.68 1.55
C PRO A 48 -12.78 15.16 1.35
N MET A 49 -13.73 15.94 0.84
CA MET A 49 -13.55 17.39 0.64
C MET A 49 -13.44 18.17 1.96
N HIS A 50 -14.02 17.67 3.06
CA HIS A 50 -13.99 18.35 4.36
C HIS A 50 -12.66 18.18 5.11
N ILE A 51 -11.87 17.17 4.74
CA ILE A 51 -10.57 16.88 5.38
C ILE A 51 -9.37 17.31 4.53
N ARG A 52 -9.60 17.95 3.37
CA ARG A 52 -8.56 18.60 2.58
C ARG A 52 -7.89 19.73 3.38
N GLY A 53 -6.58 19.88 3.24
CA GLY A 53 -5.80 20.92 3.91
C GLY A 53 -5.60 20.71 5.42
N THR A 54 -6.20 19.68 6.00
CA THR A 54 -6.09 19.38 7.44
C THR A 54 -4.78 18.67 7.77
N ARG A 55 -4.46 18.58 9.07
CA ARG A 55 -3.37 17.77 9.59
C ARG A 55 -3.77 16.30 9.59
N THR A 56 -4.12 15.76 8.43
CA THR A 56 -4.37 14.32 8.26
C THR A 56 -3.04 13.63 8.00
N ALA A 57 -2.68 12.66 8.83
CA ALA A 57 -1.54 11.79 8.60
C ALA A 57 -1.89 10.66 7.62
N VAL A 58 -0.88 10.17 6.90
CA VAL A 58 -0.97 9.03 5.99
C VAL A 58 0.17 8.05 6.29
N PHE A 59 -0.17 6.90 6.84
CA PHE A 59 0.76 5.83 7.17
C PHE A 59 0.44 4.59 6.34
N MET A 60 1.26 4.32 5.34
CA MET A 60 1.10 3.19 4.43
C MET A 60 2.22 2.18 4.63
N ALA A 61 1.86 0.93 4.85
CA ALA A 61 2.80 -0.12 5.19
C ALA A 61 2.89 -1.17 4.08
N SER A 62 4.11 -1.54 3.69
CA SER A 62 4.35 -2.71 2.84
C SER A 62 5.69 -3.33 3.19
N ALA A 63 5.67 -4.65 3.42
CA ALA A 63 6.88 -5.42 3.69
C ALA A 63 7.66 -5.74 2.41
N LEU A 64 7.01 -5.72 1.25
CA LEU A 64 7.59 -6.15 -0.03
C LEU A 64 7.07 -5.26 -1.17
N SER A 65 7.99 -4.78 -2.01
CA SER A 65 7.69 -4.00 -3.21
C SER A 65 8.41 -4.62 -4.41
N GLU A 66 7.79 -5.63 -5.01
CA GLU A 66 8.36 -6.31 -6.19
C GLU A 66 8.44 -5.37 -7.40
N SER A 67 7.43 -4.51 -7.59
CA SER A 67 7.37 -3.60 -8.74
C SER A 67 8.49 -2.56 -8.75
N GLU A 68 8.94 -2.10 -7.57
CA GLU A 68 10.07 -1.17 -7.47
C GLU A 68 11.37 -1.84 -7.94
N ASN A 69 11.63 -3.07 -7.48
CA ASN A 69 12.79 -3.84 -7.87
C ASN A 69 12.80 -4.14 -9.38
N ILE A 70 11.66 -4.57 -9.93
CA ILE A 70 11.51 -4.83 -11.36
C ILE A 70 11.80 -3.55 -12.16
N PHE A 71 11.15 -2.44 -11.79
CA PHE A 71 11.34 -1.16 -12.47
C PHE A 71 12.80 -0.72 -12.54
N ILE A 72 13.53 -0.81 -11.42
CA ILE A 72 14.96 -0.45 -11.34
C ILE A 72 15.82 -1.34 -12.24
N GLN A 73 15.48 -2.62 -12.36
CA GLN A 73 16.26 -3.59 -13.13
C GLN A 73 15.95 -3.55 -14.64
N THR A 74 14.72 -3.21 -15.04
CA THR A 74 14.26 -3.36 -16.43
C THR A 74 14.28 -2.07 -17.25
N THR A 75 14.44 -0.90 -16.63
CA THR A 75 14.13 0.38 -17.31
C THR A 75 15.34 1.30 -17.39
N ALA A 76 15.78 1.63 -18.61
CA ALA A 76 16.85 2.61 -18.86
C ALA A 76 16.35 4.07 -18.90
N GLU A 77 15.10 4.34 -19.29
CA GLU A 77 14.66 5.73 -19.58
C GLU A 77 13.13 5.94 -19.36
N ASN A 78 12.68 6.22 -18.12
CA ASN A 78 11.39 6.89 -17.90
C ASN A 78 11.30 7.52 -16.49
N GLY A 79 11.40 8.86 -16.41
CA GLY A 79 11.25 9.60 -15.15
C GLY A 79 9.88 9.47 -14.48
N PHE A 80 8.83 9.02 -15.18
CA PHE A 80 7.54 8.74 -14.55
C PHE A 80 7.53 7.42 -13.78
N GLY A 81 8.37 6.45 -14.15
CA GLY A 81 8.40 5.15 -13.50
C GLY A 81 8.91 5.21 -12.06
N ILE A 82 9.85 6.12 -11.75
CA ILE A 82 10.31 6.31 -10.36
C ILE A 82 9.16 6.83 -9.47
N MET A 83 8.32 7.75 -9.98
CA MET A 83 7.12 8.19 -9.27
C MET A 83 6.02 7.12 -9.24
N GLY A 84 6.04 6.19 -10.19
CA GLY A 84 5.05 5.12 -10.30
C GLY A 84 5.30 3.95 -9.35
N HIS A 85 6.57 3.64 -9.07
CA HIS A 85 6.95 2.42 -8.37
C HIS A 85 7.68 2.64 -7.05
N ASN A 86 8.16 3.85 -6.74
CA ASN A 86 8.86 4.06 -5.48
C ASN A 86 7.94 3.86 -4.26
N ARG A 87 8.41 3.14 -3.24
CA ARG A 87 7.61 2.79 -2.06
C ARG A 87 7.01 4.01 -1.35
N SER A 88 7.72 5.14 -1.30
CA SER A 88 7.21 6.37 -0.67
C SER A 88 5.93 6.89 -1.33
N MET A 89 5.72 6.57 -2.60
CA MET A 89 4.56 7.01 -3.37
C MET A 89 3.26 6.34 -2.92
N MET A 90 3.33 5.21 -2.19
CA MET A 90 2.15 4.61 -1.55
C MET A 90 1.44 5.61 -0.61
N ALA A 91 2.22 6.32 0.22
CA ALA A 91 1.68 7.35 1.12
C ALA A 91 1.59 8.71 0.42
N ASN A 92 2.66 9.13 -0.27
CA ASN A 92 2.76 10.48 -0.80
C ASN A 92 1.74 10.79 -1.89
N ARG A 93 1.35 9.81 -2.70
CA ARG A 93 0.31 9.99 -3.73
C ARG A 93 -1.07 10.22 -3.12
N VAL A 94 -1.38 9.50 -2.03
CA VAL A 94 -2.60 9.69 -1.24
C VAL A 94 -2.60 11.10 -0.64
N SER A 95 -1.54 11.47 0.06
CA SER A 95 -1.39 12.80 0.66
C SER A 95 -1.55 13.91 -0.37
N PHE A 96 -0.94 13.74 -1.56
CA PHE A 96 -1.02 14.71 -2.64
C PHE A 96 -2.45 14.87 -3.18
N PHE A 97 -3.12 13.77 -3.52
CA PHE A 97 -4.46 13.82 -4.13
C PHE A 97 -5.51 14.39 -3.18
N PHE A 98 -5.54 13.88 -1.95
CA PHE A 98 -6.49 14.31 -0.93
C PHE A 98 -6.09 15.59 -0.21
N ASP A 99 -4.95 16.18 -0.55
CA ASP A 99 -4.45 17.43 0.01
C ASP A 99 -4.23 17.38 1.53
N PHE A 100 -3.77 16.23 2.02
CA PHE A 100 -3.45 16.02 3.43
C PHE A 100 -2.10 16.65 3.80
N LYS A 101 -2.06 17.35 4.93
CA LYS A 101 -0.90 18.16 5.37
C LYS A 101 -0.17 17.61 6.59
N GLY A 102 -0.61 16.47 7.13
CA GLY A 102 0.09 15.78 8.19
C GLY A 102 1.28 14.94 7.69
N PRO A 103 1.92 14.18 8.59
CA PRO A 103 2.97 13.22 8.24
C PRO A 103 2.54 12.23 7.15
N SER A 104 3.43 11.93 6.21
CA SER A 104 3.17 11.01 5.08
C SER A 104 4.30 10.00 4.97
N TYR A 105 4.10 8.81 5.53
CA TYR A 105 5.13 7.77 5.65
C TYR A 105 4.74 6.49 4.93
N ALA A 106 5.67 6.00 4.12
CA ALA A 106 5.72 4.59 3.76
C ALA A 106 6.63 3.87 4.76
N LEU A 107 6.15 2.80 5.39
CA LEU A 107 6.89 2.07 6.41
C LEU A 107 6.97 0.57 6.14
N ASP A 108 7.99 -0.04 6.71
CA ASP A 108 8.27 -1.47 6.64
C ASP A 108 8.88 -1.92 7.98
N THR A 109 8.14 -2.75 8.70
CA THR A 109 8.59 -3.45 9.91
C THR A 109 8.43 -4.97 9.75
N GLY A 110 8.41 -5.46 8.51
CA GLY A 110 8.16 -6.85 8.17
C GLY A 110 6.68 -7.23 8.31
N PHE A 111 6.40 -8.45 8.78
CA PHE A 111 5.02 -8.99 8.83
C PHE A 111 4.06 -8.23 9.74
N CYS A 112 4.58 -7.41 10.68
CA CYS A 112 3.76 -6.57 11.55
C CYS A 112 3.57 -5.13 11.04
N SER A 113 4.00 -4.83 9.80
CA SER A 113 3.94 -3.49 9.19
C SER A 113 2.58 -2.81 9.34
N GLY A 114 1.48 -3.53 9.11
CA GLY A 114 0.12 -2.97 9.28
C GLY A 114 -0.19 -2.55 10.72
N LEU A 115 0.21 -3.35 11.71
CA LEU A 115 0.01 -3.01 13.13
C LEU A 115 0.93 -1.88 13.57
N SER A 116 2.17 -1.83 13.06
CA SER A 116 3.08 -0.70 13.31
C SER A 116 2.53 0.61 12.75
N ALA A 117 1.95 0.59 11.55
CA ALA A 117 1.30 1.76 10.96
C ALA A 117 0.09 2.22 11.80
N LEU A 118 -0.70 1.27 12.30
CA LEU A 118 -1.85 1.54 13.16
C LEU A 118 -1.43 2.18 14.49
N GLU A 119 -0.40 1.64 15.13
CA GLU A 119 0.14 2.20 16.36
C GLU A 119 0.65 3.63 16.15
N LEU A 120 1.35 3.90 15.04
CA LEU A 120 1.77 5.26 14.69
C LEU A 120 0.57 6.20 14.48
N GLY A 121 -0.46 5.72 13.76
CA GLY A 121 -1.73 6.45 13.55
C GLY A 121 -2.39 6.86 14.86
N LYS A 122 -2.55 5.88 15.75
CA LYS A 122 -3.12 6.08 17.08
C LYS A 122 -2.32 7.09 17.89
N ARG A 123 -1.00 6.94 17.97
CA ARG A 123 -0.13 7.84 18.74
C ARG A 123 -0.20 9.29 18.25
N ALA A 124 -0.23 9.49 16.94
CA ALA A 124 -0.29 10.83 16.35
C ALA A 124 -1.63 11.53 16.67
N ILE A 125 -2.74 10.78 16.70
CA ILE A 125 -4.05 11.30 17.13
C ILE A 125 -4.04 11.58 18.64
N ASP A 126 -3.59 10.62 19.45
CA ASP A 126 -3.60 10.74 20.92
C ASP A 126 -2.71 11.91 21.40
N SER A 127 -1.63 12.22 20.68
CA SER A 127 -0.74 13.36 20.99
C SER A 127 -1.30 14.72 20.53
N GLY A 128 -2.37 14.74 19.73
CA GLY A 128 -2.92 15.96 19.12
C GLY A 128 -2.09 16.51 17.97
N GLU A 129 -1.10 15.76 17.47
CA GLU A 129 -0.28 16.14 16.32
C GLU A 129 -1.13 16.25 15.04
N VAL A 130 -2.07 15.31 14.87
CA VAL A 130 -2.96 15.20 13.70
C VAL A 130 -4.43 15.13 14.11
N ASP A 131 -5.31 15.57 13.22
CA ASP A 131 -6.77 15.53 13.41
C ASP A 131 -7.35 14.18 12.95
N TYR A 132 -6.71 13.58 11.95
CA TYR A 132 -7.06 12.28 11.37
C TYR A 132 -5.79 11.51 11.05
N ALA A 133 -5.86 10.17 11.07
CA ALA A 133 -4.79 9.33 10.58
C ALA A 133 -5.35 8.27 9.64
N LEU A 134 -4.85 8.28 8.40
CA LEU A 134 -5.09 7.24 7.43
C LEU A 134 -4.04 6.15 7.60
N VAL A 135 -4.48 4.92 7.85
CA VAL A 135 -3.60 3.77 8.06
C VAL A 135 -3.95 2.71 7.04
N GLY A 136 -2.98 2.23 6.29
CA GLY A 136 -3.18 1.17 5.32
C GLY A 136 -1.98 0.24 5.21
N THR A 137 -2.22 -0.99 4.77
CA THR A 137 -1.17 -1.91 4.37
C THR A 137 -1.60 -2.68 3.14
N ALA A 138 -0.66 -2.91 2.22
CA ALA A 138 -0.92 -3.67 1.01
C ALA A 138 0.36 -4.39 0.57
N THR A 139 0.19 -5.55 -0.06
CA THR A 139 1.27 -6.32 -0.68
C THR A 139 0.70 -7.04 -1.89
N LEU A 140 1.42 -6.98 -3.00
CA LEU A 140 1.14 -7.74 -4.21
C LEU A 140 2.41 -8.52 -4.57
N SER A 141 2.23 -9.79 -4.88
CA SER A 141 3.29 -10.66 -5.39
C SER A 141 3.00 -10.97 -6.86
N PHE A 142 3.93 -10.59 -7.72
CA PHE A 142 3.86 -10.76 -9.17
C PHE A 142 4.66 -11.97 -9.63
N HIS A 143 5.77 -12.28 -8.96
CA HIS A 143 6.67 -13.36 -9.35
C HIS A 143 6.85 -14.40 -8.23
N PRO A 144 7.17 -15.67 -8.57
CA PRO A 144 7.20 -16.76 -7.59
C PRO A 144 8.44 -16.77 -6.68
N GLU A 145 9.52 -16.04 -7.01
CA GLU A 145 10.83 -16.18 -6.37
C GLU A 145 10.78 -15.89 -4.87
N VAL A 146 10.05 -14.85 -4.46
CA VAL A 146 9.88 -14.53 -3.03
C VAL A 146 9.18 -15.69 -2.30
N THR A 147 8.15 -16.26 -2.92
CA THR A 147 7.43 -17.41 -2.34
C THR A 147 8.31 -18.66 -2.31
N GLN A 148 9.15 -18.88 -3.33
CA GLN A 148 10.12 -19.98 -3.37
C GLN A 148 11.16 -19.83 -2.26
N HIS A 149 11.68 -18.63 -2.03
CA HIS A 149 12.61 -18.37 -0.92
C HIS A 149 11.96 -18.62 0.45
N PHE A 150 10.69 -18.23 0.65
CA PHE A 150 9.98 -18.58 1.88
C PHE A 150 9.72 -20.09 2.00
N HIS A 151 9.48 -20.79 0.89
CA HIS A 151 9.36 -22.24 0.88
C HIS A 151 10.68 -22.92 1.28
N ASP A 152 11.82 -22.46 0.75
CA ASP A 152 13.16 -22.98 1.11
C ASP A 152 13.51 -22.74 2.59
N LEU A 153 12.89 -21.73 3.21
CA LEU A 153 12.98 -21.45 4.65
C LEU A 153 11.95 -22.23 5.49
N HIS A 154 11.17 -23.12 4.88
CA HIS A 154 10.06 -23.85 5.52
C HIS A 154 9.01 -22.92 6.15
N MET A 155 8.76 -21.76 5.54
CA MET A 155 7.76 -20.77 6.01
C MET A 155 6.45 -20.82 5.21
N VAL A 156 6.27 -21.83 4.35
CA VAL A 156 5.09 -22.01 3.50
C VAL A 156 4.60 -23.44 3.62
N CYS A 157 3.32 -23.65 3.96
CA CYS A 157 2.72 -24.98 3.99
C CYS A 157 2.60 -25.55 2.56
N GLU A 158 2.87 -26.84 2.36
CA GLU A 158 2.84 -27.47 1.03
C GLU A 158 1.44 -27.42 0.38
N ASP A 159 0.40 -27.58 1.19
CA ASP A 159 -1.00 -27.43 0.73
C ASP A 159 -1.41 -25.95 0.55
N GLY A 160 -0.58 -25.02 1.04
CA GLY A 160 -0.79 -23.58 1.10
C GLY A 160 -2.04 -23.19 1.89
N VAL A 161 -2.32 -23.90 2.98
CA VAL A 161 -3.39 -23.57 3.92
C VAL A 161 -2.77 -23.17 5.25
N THR A 162 -3.07 -21.97 5.73
CA THR A 162 -2.72 -21.56 7.10
C THR A 162 -3.63 -22.30 8.08
N LYS A 163 -3.05 -23.09 8.99
CA LYS A 163 -3.78 -23.95 9.95
C LYS A 163 -3.56 -23.48 11.40
N PRO A 164 -4.12 -22.33 11.81
CA PRO A 164 -3.85 -21.76 13.12
C PRO A 164 -4.29 -22.72 14.24
N PHE A 165 -3.36 -23.05 15.13
CA PHE A 165 -3.57 -23.93 16.30
C PHE A 165 -4.00 -25.37 15.96
N HIS A 166 -3.90 -25.79 14.69
CA HIS A 166 -4.18 -27.16 14.29
C HIS A 166 -2.96 -28.06 14.54
N LYS A 167 -3.21 -29.34 14.87
CA LYS A 167 -2.15 -30.34 15.09
C LYS A 167 -1.26 -30.60 13.87
N ASP A 168 -1.81 -30.37 12.68
CA ASP A 168 -1.15 -30.56 11.38
C ASP A 168 -0.67 -29.21 10.80
N GLY A 169 -0.48 -28.21 11.67
CA GLY A 169 0.17 -26.94 11.30
C GLY A 169 1.66 -27.18 11.10
N GLU A 170 2.13 -26.92 9.88
CA GLU A 170 3.53 -26.95 9.47
C GLU A 170 4.15 -25.56 9.58
#